data_AF-A0A7V9LMF8-F1
#
_entry.id   AF-A0A7V9LMF8-F1
#
_cell.length_a   1.000
_cell.length_b   1.000
_cell.length_c   1.000
_cell.angle_alpha   90.00
_cell.angle_beta   90.00
_cell.angle_gamma   90.00
#
_symmetry.space_group_name_H-M   'P 1'
#
loop_
_entity.id
_entity.type
_entity.pdbx_description
1 polymer ?
#
loop_
_entity_poly.entity_id
_entity_poly.type
_entity_poly.pdbx_seq_one_letter_code
_entity_poly.pdbx_strand_id
1 'polypeptide(L)'
;MTSAESDYLLRLATLSLSFVGFSTVVVTLRGALGAELSDRHLRLVRLYIEGGLLVTALALVPTLLEVLRIPATVTWPLSSAIAALIFTLVLVIQFRRRRTVEPGRFPGWVIVTYAVSIAAVLGLWLNVVGIFFSPNVGPYALVLTWAICIFGFIFVRTIELFLHRPPGA
;
A
#
# COMPACT_ATOMS: atom_id res chain seq x y z
N MET A 1 -18.55 7.13 -13.16
CA MET A 1 -17.49 7.83 -12.42
C MET A 1 -17.31 9.21 -13.06
N THR A 2 -16.93 10.25 -12.32
CA THR A 2 -16.61 11.55 -12.95
C THR A 2 -15.21 11.52 -13.59
N SER A 3 -14.92 12.42 -14.51
CA SER A 3 -13.59 12.50 -15.15
C SER A 3 -12.48 12.82 -14.15
N ALA A 4 -12.76 13.61 -13.11
CA ALA A 4 -11.80 13.94 -12.07
C ALA A 4 -11.47 12.73 -11.18
N GLU A 5 -12.45 11.89 -10.88
CA GLU A 5 -12.27 10.67 -10.09
C GLU A 5 -11.38 9.66 -10.80
N SER A 6 -11.64 9.42 -12.08
CA SER A 6 -10.83 8.50 -12.88
C SER A 6 -9.42 9.04 -13.13
N ASP A 7 -9.27 10.34 -13.42
CA ASP A 7 -7.96 10.97 -13.57
C ASP A 7 -7.13 10.86 -12.28
N TYR A 8 -7.74 11.10 -11.12
CA TYR A 8 -7.05 10.94 -9.83
C TYR A 8 -6.55 9.51 -9.62
N LEU A 9 -7.40 8.50 -9.81
CA LEU A 9 -7.04 7.10 -9.62
C LEU A 9 -5.98 6.63 -10.61
N LEU A 10 -6.07 7.07 -11.87
CA LEU A 10 -5.05 6.76 -12.89
C LEU A 10 -3.71 7.40 -12.55
N ARG A 11 -3.69 8.66 -12.11
CA ARG A 11 -2.46 9.32 -11.63
C ARG A 11 -1.88 8.63 -10.41
N LEU A 12 -2.73 8.17 -9.49
CA LEU A 12 -2.29 7.39 -8.33
C LEU A 12 -1.70 6.05 -8.75
N ALA A 13 -2.30 5.36 -9.73
CA ALA A 13 -1.78 4.13 -10.31
C ALA A 13 -0.41 4.34 -10.98
N THR A 14 -0.25 5.43 -11.75
CA THR A 14 1.03 5.82 -12.36
C THR A 14 2.08 6.13 -11.30
N LEU A 15 1.74 6.95 -10.29
CA LEU A 15 2.64 7.26 -9.18
C LEU A 15 3.11 6.00 -8.46
N SER A 16 2.19 5.08 -8.20
CA SER A 16 2.48 3.80 -7.57
C SER A 16 3.39 2.91 -8.42
N LEU A 17 3.13 2.82 -9.72
CA LEU A 17 3.95 2.05 -10.65
C LEU A 17 5.37 2.66 -10.79
N SER A 18 5.48 3.99 -10.84
CA SER A 18 6.77 4.69 -10.84
C SER A 18 7.54 4.45 -9.55
N PHE A 19 6.87 4.47 -8.40
CA PHE A 19 7.48 4.12 -7.12
C PHE A 19 8.02 2.68 -7.11
N VAL A 20 7.24 1.71 -7.59
CA VAL A 20 7.68 0.31 -7.72
C VAL A 20 8.92 0.21 -8.62
N GLY A 21 8.88 0.85 -9.80
CA GLY A 21 10.00 0.85 -10.74
C GLY A 21 11.27 1.43 -10.12
N PHE A 22 11.16 2.61 -9.50
CA PHE A 22 12.28 3.24 -8.79
C PHE A 22 12.82 2.35 -7.67
N SER A 23 11.95 1.79 -6.85
CA SER A 23 12.34 0.91 -5.74
C SER A 23 13.08 -0.34 -6.22
N THR A 24 12.65 -0.91 -7.35
CA THR A 24 13.30 -2.06 -7.98
C THR A 24 14.71 -1.70 -8.44
N VAL A 25 14.88 -0.55 -9.11
CA VAL A 25 16.19 -0.06 -9.56
C VAL A 25 17.15 0.14 -8.39
N VAL A 26 16.70 0.76 -7.29
CA VAL A 26 17.54 0.99 -6.11
C VAL A 26 18.03 -0.34 -5.53
N VAL A 27 17.19 -1.36 -5.50
CA VAL A 27 17.54 -2.68 -4.96
C VAL A 27 18.49 -3.43 -5.87
N THR A 28 18.26 -3.42 -7.19
CA THR A 28 19.14 -4.10 -8.14
C THR A 28 20.52 -3.44 -8.18
N LEU A 29 20.59 -2.11 -8.11
CA LEU A 29 21.86 -1.38 -7.98
C LEU A 29 22.60 -1.76 -6.70
N ARG A 30 21.90 -1.85 -5.57
CA ARG A 30 22.51 -2.31 -4.31
C ARG A 30 23.07 -3.74 -4.44
N GLY A 31 22.31 -4.65 -5.05
CA GLY A 31 22.77 -6.01 -5.30
C GLY A 31 24.01 -6.05 -6.20
N ALA A 32 24.05 -5.22 -7.24
CA ALA A 32 25.20 -5.09 -8.15
C ALA A 32 26.46 -4.51 -7.46
N LEU A 33 26.29 -3.65 -6.46
CA LEU A 33 27.39 -3.06 -5.67
C LEU A 33 27.97 -4.02 -4.60
N GLY A 34 27.55 -5.30 -4.58
CA GLY A 34 28.12 -6.33 -3.70
C GLY A 34 27.65 -6.25 -2.24
N ALA A 35 26.62 -5.47 -1.93
CA ALA A 35 26.04 -5.45 -0.59
C ALA A 35 25.24 -6.75 -0.34
N GLU A 36 25.63 -7.54 0.65
CA GLU A 36 24.90 -8.76 1.02
C GLU A 36 23.43 -8.43 1.38
N LEU A 37 22.51 -8.92 0.56
CA LEU A 37 21.08 -8.81 0.80
C LEU A 37 20.65 -9.94 1.73
N SER A 38 20.73 -9.70 3.05
CA SER A 38 20.08 -10.57 4.05
C SER A 38 18.62 -10.88 3.67
N ASP A 39 18.13 -12.08 4.00
CA ASP A 39 16.72 -12.47 3.80
C ASP A 39 15.71 -11.47 4.36
N ARG A 40 16.08 -10.71 5.40
CA ARG A 40 15.25 -9.61 5.91
C ARG A 40 15.08 -8.49 4.88
N HIS A 41 16.15 -8.13 4.19
CA HIS A 41 16.16 -7.13 3.13
C HIS A 41 15.30 -7.58 1.94
N LEU A 42 15.49 -8.80 1.44
CA LEU A 42 14.68 -9.32 0.31
C LEU A 42 13.18 -9.35 0.62
N ARG A 43 12.81 -9.66 1.87
CA ARG A 43 11.39 -9.63 2.28
C ARG A 43 10.83 -8.21 2.38
N LEU A 44 11.63 -7.23 2.80
CA LEU A 44 11.21 -5.82 2.81
C LEU A 44 11.08 -5.29 1.39
N VAL A 45 12.02 -5.66 0.51
CA VAL A 45 11.96 -5.39 -0.93
C VAL A 45 10.65 -5.87 -1.52
N ARG A 46 10.38 -7.15 -1.33
CA ARG A 46 9.16 -7.78 -1.80
C ARG A 46 7.92 -7.07 -1.27
N LEU A 47 7.93 -6.66 0.01
CA LEU A 47 6.80 -5.98 0.63
C LEU A 47 6.42 -4.66 -0.04
N TYR A 48 7.37 -3.75 -0.32
CA TYR A 48 7.01 -2.47 -0.95
C TYR A 48 6.77 -2.60 -2.46
N ILE A 49 7.42 -3.55 -3.15
CA ILE A 49 7.13 -3.85 -4.56
C ILE A 49 5.71 -4.43 -4.70
N GLU A 50 5.38 -5.47 -3.93
CA GLU A 50 4.04 -6.05 -3.89
C GLU A 50 3.00 -5.02 -3.43
N GLY A 51 3.35 -4.19 -2.44
CA GLY A 51 2.49 -3.13 -1.93
C GLY A 51 2.16 -2.07 -2.96
N GLY A 52 3.17 -1.56 -3.68
CA GLY A 52 2.95 -0.60 -4.76
C GLY A 52 2.18 -1.20 -5.94
N LEU A 53 2.50 -2.43 -6.36
CA LEU A 53 1.73 -3.12 -7.39
C LEU A 53 0.27 -3.35 -6.99
N LEU A 54 0.04 -3.67 -5.72
CA LEU A 54 -1.30 -3.83 -5.17
C LEU A 54 -2.08 -2.51 -5.23
N VAL A 55 -1.48 -1.38 -4.85
CA VAL A 55 -2.14 -0.06 -4.96
C VAL A 55 -2.42 0.28 -6.42
N THR A 56 -1.50 0.00 -7.35
CA THR A 56 -1.74 0.17 -8.79
C THR A 56 -2.92 -0.68 -9.27
N ALA A 57 -2.94 -1.97 -8.92
CA ALA A 57 -4.01 -2.88 -9.32
C ALA A 57 -5.36 -2.43 -8.76
N LEU A 58 -5.42 -2.06 -7.49
CA LEU A 58 -6.63 -1.55 -6.86
C LEU A 58 -7.10 -0.25 -7.51
N ALA A 59 -6.21 0.71 -7.77
CA ALA A 59 -6.57 1.97 -8.41
C ALA A 59 -7.25 1.78 -9.78
N LEU A 60 -6.95 0.67 -10.48
CA LEU A 60 -7.56 0.32 -11.77
C LEU A 60 -8.89 -0.44 -11.65
N VAL A 61 -9.25 -0.96 -10.46
CA VAL A 61 -10.48 -1.73 -10.25
C VAL A 61 -11.74 -0.93 -10.62
N PRO A 62 -11.94 0.33 -10.15
CA PRO A 62 -13.13 1.10 -10.51
C PRO A 62 -13.24 1.34 -12.02
N THR A 63 -12.12 1.60 -12.68
CA THR A 63 -12.06 1.79 -14.15
C THR A 63 -12.41 0.50 -14.88
N LEU A 64 -11.93 -0.66 -14.43
CA LEU A 64 -12.28 -1.96 -15.00
C LEU A 64 -13.78 -2.25 -14.87
N LEU A 65 -14.37 -1.98 -13.70
CA LEU A 65 -15.81 -2.15 -13.48
C LEU A 65 -16.64 -1.22 -14.38
N GLU A 66 -16.18 0.01 -14.62
CA GLU A 66 -16.82 0.93 -15.55
C GLU A 66 -16.75 0.44 -17.01
N VAL A 67 -15.62 -0.13 -17.44
CA VAL A 67 -15.49 -0.78 -18.76
C VAL A 67 -16.45 -1.96 -18.89
N LEU A 68 -16.65 -2.73 -17.81
CA LEU A 68 -17.64 -3.81 -17.72
C LEU A 68 -19.09 -3.32 -17.59
N ARG A 69 -19.32 -2.00 -17.65
CA ARG A 69 -20.65 -1.36 -17.57
C ARG A 69 -21.38 -1.64 -16.25
N ILE A 70 -20.63 -1.88 -15.16
CA ILE A 70 -21.21 -2.04 -13.82
C ILE A 70 -21.70 -0.66 -13.32
N PRO A 71 -22.93 -0.58 -12.78
CA PRO A 71 -23.49 0.68 -12.31
C PRO A 71 -22.70 1.23 -11.11
N ALA A 72 -22.61 2.56 -11.03
CA ALA A 72 -21.86 3.26 -9.96
C ALA A 72 -22.34 2.91 -8.54
N THR A 73 -23.61 2.54 -8.39
CA THR A 73 -24.19 2.05 -7.13
C THR A 73 -23.54 0.77 -6.63
N VAL A 74 -22.95 -0.03 -7.52
CA VAL A 74 -22.23 -1.28 -7.22
C VAL A 74 -20.72 -1.09 -7.29
N THR A 75 -20.22 -0.21 -8.17
CA THR A 75 -18.78 0.02 -8.38
C THR A 75 -18.05 0.40 -7.09
N TRP A 76 -18.56 1.36 -6.32
CA TRP A 76 -17.88 1.85 -5.11
C TRP A 76 -17.92 0.85 -3.96
N PRO A 77 -19.07 0.21 -3.63
CA PRO A 77 -19.10 -0.87 -2.66
C PRO A 77 -18.20 -2.04 -3.05
N LEU A 78 -18.23 -2.48 -4.31
CA LEU A 78 -17.44 -3.62 -4.75
C LEU A 78 -15.94 -3.33 -4.72
N SER A 79 -15.51 -2.16 -5.23
CA SER A 79 -14.10 -1.75 -5.19
C SER A 79 -13.62 -1.61 -3.74
N SER A 80 -14.45 -1.01 -2.87
CA SER A 80 -14.13 -0.86 -1.45
C SER A 80 -14.08 -2.20 -0.74
N ALA A 81 -14.95 -3.16 -1.06
CA ALA A 81 -14.95 -4.50 -0.47
C ALA A 81 -13.69 -5.28 -0.85
N ILE A 82 -13.31 -5.23 -2.13
CA ILE A 82 -12.08 -5.85 -2.63
C ILE A 82 -10.86 -5.25 -1.90
N ALA A 83 -10.76 -3.91 -1.86
CA ALA A 83 -9.65 -3.24 -1.18
C ALA A 83 -9.65 -3.49 0.33
N ALA A 84 -10.82 -3.44 0.99
CA ALA A 84 -10.94 -3.67 2.43
C ALA A 84 -10.51 -5.08 2.79
N LEU A 85 -10.95 -6.08 2.03
CA LEU A 85 -10.57 -7.48 2.25
C LEU A 85 -9.05 -7.65 2.12
N ILE A 86 -8.45 -7.16 1.04
CA ILE A 86 -7.02 -7.32 0.81
C ILE A 86 -6.21 -6.58 1.88
N PHE A 87 -6.53 -5.32 2.18
CA PHE A 87 -5.80 -4.57 3.21
C PHE A 87 -6.01 -5.12 4.61
N THR A 88 -7.18 -5.69 4.93
CA THR A 88 -7.39 -6.44 6.19
C THR A 88 -6.44 -7.62 6.27
N LEU A 89 -6.36 -8.44 5.20
CA LEU A 89 -5.45 -9.58 5.15
C LEU A 89 -3.98 -9.15 5.29
N VAL A 90 -3.57 -8.11 4.56
CA VAL A 90 -2.21 -7.55 4.66
C VAL A 90 -1.92 -7.10 6.09
N LEU A 91 -2.82 -6.34 6.73
CA LEU A 91 -2.64 -5.89 8.12
C LEU A 91 -2.50 -7.06 9.09
N VAL A 92 -3.38 -8.07 8.98
CA VAL A 92 -3.35 -9.25 9.85
C VAL A 92 -2.06 -10.04 9.65
N ILE A 93 -1.66 -10.29 8.40
CA ILE A 93 -0.43 -11.03 8.08
C ILE A 93 0.79 -10.28 8.61
N GLN A 94 0.89 -8.96 8.39
CA GLN A 94 2.03 -8.17 8.87
C GLN A 94 2.06 -8.05 10.39
N PHE A 95 0.89 -7.89 11.03
CA PHE A 95 0.81 -7.84 12.48
C PHE A 95 1.25 -9.16 13.11
N ARG A 96 0.73 -10.29 12.61
CA ARG A 96 1.13 -11.63 13.08
C ARG A 96 2.62 -11.87 12.88
N ARG A 97 3.12 -11.58 11.68
CA ARG A 97 4.54 -11.76 11.33
C ARG A 97 5.45 -10.90 12.20
N ARG A 98 5.07 -9.65 12.48
CA ARG A 98 5.88 -8.78 13.32
C ARG A 98 5.92 -9.27 14.76
N ARG A 99 4.78 -9.74 15.28
CA ARG A 99 4.69 -10.31 16.63
C ARG A 99 5.54 -11.58 16.81
N THR A 100 5.72 -12.38 15.76
CA THR A 100 6.54 -13.61 15.83
C THR A 100 8.04 -13.35 15.65
N VAL A 101 8.43 -12.34 14.87
CA VAL A 101 9.85 -12.07 14.53
C VAL A 101 10.50 -11.06 15.48
N GLU A 102 9.75 -10.09 16.01
CA GLU A 102 10.25 -9.02 16.89
C GLU A 102 9.48 -9.01 18.22
N PRO A 103 9.77 -9.93 19.16
CA PRO A 103 9.18 -9.89 20.50
C PRO A 103 9.77 -8.68 21.27
N GLY A 104 9.10 -7.53 21.16
CA GLY A 104 9.52 -6.27 21.80
C GLY A 104 8.42 -5.21 21.74
N ARG A 105 8.62 -4.08 22.44
CA ARG A 105 7.66 -2.96 22.41
C ARG A 105 7.66 -2.33 21.02
N PHE A 106 6.47 -2.13 20.45
CA PHE A 106 6.32 -1.45 19.17
C PHE A 106 6.86 -0.01 19.27
N PRO A 107 7.74 0.42 18.35
CA PRO A 107 8.09 1.83 18.24
C PRO A 107 6.83 2.67 18.01
N GLY A 108 6.75 3.85 18.62
CA GLY A 108 5.54 4.69 18.57
C GLY A 108 5.05 4.99 17.15
N TRP A 109 5.97 5.21 16.20
CA TRP A 109 5.61 5.44 14.79
C TRP A 109 4.87 4.25 14.18
N VAL A 110 5.22 3.02 14.56
CA VAL A 110 4.55 1.83 14.03
C VAL A 110 3.14 1.69 14.61
N ILE A 111 2.96 2.05 15.88
CA ILE A 111 1.64 2.07 16.52
C ILE A 111 0.74 3.04 15.78
N VAL A 112 1.23 4.26 15.50
CA VAL A 112 0.50 5.26 14.73
C VAL A 112 0.16 4.74 13.33
N THR A 113 1.12 4.16 12.61
CA THR A 113 0.86 3.58 11.28
C THR A 113 -0.21 2.49 11.32
N TYR A 114 -0.17 1.57 12.28
CA TYR A 114 -1.20 0.54 12.44
C TYR A 114 -2.55 1.14 12.80
N ALA A 115 -2.61 2.09 13.73
CA ALA A 115 -3.85 2.74 14.14
C ALA A 115 -4.53 3.45 12.95
N VAL A 116 -3.78 4.24 12.18
CA VAL A 116 -4.31 4.94 10.99
C VAL A 116 -4.69 3.93 9.90
N SER A 117 -3.93 2.86 9.71
CA SER A 117 -4.26 1.82 8.72
C SER A 117 -5.52 1.04 9.09
N ILE A 118 -5.72 0.73 10.38
CA ILE A 118 -6.95 0.11 10.88
C ILE A 118 -8.13 1.06 10.64
N ALA A 119 -7.99 2.35 10.99
CA ALA A 119 -9.02 3.35 10.74
C ALA A 119 -9.37 3.48 9.25
N ALA A 120 -8.35 3.46 8.37
CA ALA A 120 -8.54 3.49 6.92
C ALA A 120 -9.33 2.26 6.43
N VAL A 121 -8.96 1.06 6.86
CA VAL A 121 -9.65 -0.18 6.49
C VAL A 121 -11.10 -0.20 7.03
N LEU A 122 -11.33 0.28 8.24
CA LEU A 122 -12.69 0.47 8.76
C LEU A 122 -13.47 1.46 7.91
N GLY A 123 -12.84 2.55 7.46
CA GLY A 123 -13.42 3.50 6.51
C GLY A 123 -13.85 2.85 5.19
N LEU A 124 -13.06 1.90 4.66
CA LEU A 124 -13.46 1.13 3.49
C LEU A 124 -14.67 0.24 3.77
N TRP A 125 -14.69 -0.48 4.90
CA TRP A 125 -15.86 -1.28 5.28
C TRP A 125 -17.12 -0.44 5.46
N LEU A 126 -17.01 0.75 6.06
CA LEU A 126 -18.13 1.69 6.14
C LEU A 126 -18.60 2.15 4.76
N ASN A 127 -17.66 2.39 3.83
CA ASN A 127 -17.97 2.74 2.44
C ASN A 127 -18.64 1.59 1.67
N VAL A 128 -18.42 0.32 2.06
CA VAL A 128 -19.13 -0.84 1.50
C VAL A 128 -20.59 -0.85 1.93
N VAL A 129 -20.85 -0.66 3.23
CA VAL A 129 -22.21 -0.73 3.77
C VAL A 129 -23.02 0.53 3.46
N GLY A 130 -22.34 1.65 3.15
CA GLY A 130 -23.01 2.94 2.92
C GLY A 130 -23.58 3.55 4.20
N ILE A 131 -23.04 3.19 5.36
CA ILE A 131 -23.43 3.76 6.65
C ILE A 131 -22.74 5.13 6.78
N PHE A 132 -23.47 6.15 7.26
CA PHE A 132 -23.09 7.57 7.35
C PHE A 132 -23.02 8.34 6.02
N PHE A 133 -22.54 7.73 4.93
CA PHE A 133 -22.44 8.35 3.61
C PHE A 133 -22.73 7.35 2.50
N SER A 134 -23.31 7.83 1.39
CA SER A 134 -23.47 7.01 0.19
C SER A 134 -22.10 6.55 -0.33
N PRO A 135 -21.95 5.27 -0.74
CA PRO A 135 -20.70 4.74 -1.26
C PRO A 135 -20.12 5.62 -2.36
N ASN A 136 -18.90 6.11 -2.16
CA ASN A 136 -18.25 7.05 -3.07
C ASN A 136 -16.74 6.83 -3.16
N VAL A 137 -16.11 7.58 -4.06
CA VAL A 137 -14.67 7.54 -4.33
C VAL A 137 -13.79 7.99 -3.17
N GLY A 138 -14.29 8.84 -2.28
CA GLY A 138 -13.49 9.55 -1.27
C GLY A 138 -12.75 8.62 -0.31
N PRO A 139 -13.46 7.78 0.47
CA PRO A 139 -12.82 6.81 1.36
C PRO A 139 -11.88 5.88 0.61
N TYR A 140 -12.27 5.45 -0.60
CA TYR A 140 -11.48 4.58 -1.45
C TYR A 140 -10.12 5.22 -1.81
N ALA A 141 -10.16 6.37 -2.47
CA ALA A 141 -8.99 7.14 -2.87
C ALA A 141 -8.08 7.47 -1.68
N LEU A 142 -8.66 7.88 -0.55
CA LEU A 142 -7.92 8.20 0.66
C LEU A 142 -7.12 7.00 1.18
N VAL A 143 -7.70 5.80 1.19
CA VAL A 143 -6.99 4.60 1.65
C VAL A 143 -5.89 4.18 0.69
N LEU A 144 -6.11 4.24 -0.62
CA LEU A 144 -5.06 3.92 -1.59
C LEU A 144 -3.89 4.90 -1.49
N THR A 145 -4.18 6.20 -1.33
CA THR A 145 -3.17 7.24 -1.11
C THR A 145 -2.41 7.01 0.20
N TRP A 146 -3.12 6.67 1.28
CA TRP A 146 -2.48 6.31 2.54
C TRP A 146 -1.56 5.09 2.39
N ALA A 147 -2.00 4.05 1.67
CA ALA A 147 -1.22 2.84 1.44
C ALA A 147 0.10 3.13 0.71
N ILE A 148 0.07 3.90 -0.39
CA ILE A 148 1.31 4.27 -1.09
C ILE A 148 2.23 5.14 -0.21
N CYS A 149 1.67 6.06 0.60
CA CYS A 149 2.47 6.85 1.54
C CYS A 149 3.18 5.97 2.57
N ILE A 150 2.51 4.93 3.11
CA ILE A 150 3.14 3.99 4.03
C ILE A 150 4.26 3.19 3.34
N PHE A 151 3.98 2.63 2.15
CA PHE A 151 5.01 1.86 1.43
C PHE A 151 6.23 2.72 1.10
N GLY A 152 6.02 3.96 0.67
CA GLY A 152 7.08 4.95 0.46
C GLY A 152 7.84 5.29 1.74
N PHE A 153 7.13 5.53 2.85
CA PHE A 153 7.75 5.82 4.14
C PHE A 153 8.62 4.66 4.64
N ILE A 154 8.11 3.42 4.57
CA ILE A 154 8.86 2.21 4.94
C ILE A 154 10.09 2.06 4.04
N PHE A 155 9.95 2.30 2.74
CA PHE A 155 11.05 2.24 1.79
C PHE A 155 12.18 3.23 2.13
N VAL A 156 11.85 4.51 2.34
CA VAL A 156 12.84 5.55 2.71
C VAL A 156 13.56 5.21 4.02
N ARG A 157 12.81 4.75 5.03
CA ARG A 157 13.40 4.34 6.33
C ARG A 157 14.31 3.13 6.21
N THR A 158 14.01 2.24 5.27
CA THR A 158 14.87 1.09 4.99
C THR A 158 16.08 1.50 4.14
N ILE A 159 15.94 2.51 3.27
CA ILE A 159 17.06 3.09 2.52
C ILE A 159 18.15 3.64 3.46
N GLU A 160 17.80 4.30 4.56
CA GLU A 160 18.80 4.78 5.52
C GLU A 160 19.64 3.61 6.09
N LEU A 161 18.96 2.52 6.47
CA LEU A 161 19.59 1.25 6.86
C LEU A 161 20.44 0.64 5.74
N PHE A 162 20.07 0.89 4.49
CA PHE A 162 20.78 0.42 3.32
C PHE A 162 22.02 1.28 2.99
N LEU A 163 21.97 2.60 3.18
CA LEU A 163 23.05 3.52 2.81
C LEU A 163 24.18 3.60 3.85
N HIS A 164 23.93 3.20 5.10
CA HIS A 164 24.99 3.10 6.10
C HIS A 164 25.92 1.90 5.80
N ARG A 165 27.02 2.18 5.09
CA ARG A 165 28.20 1.32 4.99
C ARG A 165 28.95 1.41 6.33
N PRO A 166 29.33 0.30 7.00
CA PRO A 166 30.27 0.40 8.10
C PRO A 166 31.57 1.05 7.59
N PRO A 167 32.12 2.05 8.29
CA PRO A 167 33.39 2.65 7.89
C PRO A 167 34.51 1.61 8.04
N GLY A 168 35.10 1.20 6.92
CA GLY A 168 36.26 0.30 6.87
C GLY A 168 35.95 -1.08 6.29
N ALA A 169 36.08 -1.19 4.97
CA ALA A 169 36.42 -2.42 4.27
C ALA A 169 37.42 -2.06 3.17
#